data_AF-A0A937ZM71-F1
#
_entry.id   AF-A0A937ZM71-F1
#
_cell.length_a   1.000
_cell.length_b   1.000
_cell.length_c   1.000
_cell.angle_alpha   90.00
_cell.angle_beta   90.00
_cell.angle_gamma   90.00
#
_symmetry.space_group_name_H-M   'P 1'
#
loop_
_entity.id
_entity.type
_entity.pdbx_description
1 polymer ?
#
loop_
_entity_poly.entity_id
_entity_poly.type
_entity_poly.pdbx_seq_one_letter_code
_entity_poly.pdbx_strand_id
1 'polypeptide(L)'
;VICWENYMPMLRMAMYAKGIQLYCAPTADGRDSWIPTVRHIAVEGRCFVLSCCQFLTRADCPPDYALDLEAPEGVLMRGGSCIVSPFGALLAGPHYGSEATLLADLDLGEIARGKYDLDVAGHYARPDVFRLLVNEKATPAVETNAPPVGAAPDPFARR
;
A
#
# COMPACT_ATOMS: atom_id res chain seq x y z
N VAL A 1 3.12 2.03 0.09
CA VAL A 1 2.23 2.58 1.13
C VAL A 1 1.99 1.51 2.18
N ILE A 2 1.95 1.87 3.45
CA ILE A 2 1.95 0.91 4.56
C ILE A 2 0.76 1.16 5.48
N CYS A 3 0.02 0.10 5.81
CA CYS A 3 -1.06 0.11 6.80
C CYS A 3 -2.03 1.28 6.59
N TRP A 4 -2.16 2.20 7.54
CA TRP A 4 -3.11 3.31 7.48
C TRP A 4 -2.77 4.43 6.49
N GLU A 5 -1.58 4.45 5.90
CA GLU A 5 -1.29 5.34 4.76
C GLU A 5 -2.26 5.13 3.60
N ASN A 6 -2.85 3.93 3.50
CA ASN A 6 -3.89 3.60 2.54
C ASN A 6 -5.15 4.45 2.70
N TYR A 7 -5.42 5.00 3.88
CA TYR A 7 -6.53 5.92 4.10
C TYR A 7 -6.20 7.36 3.68
N MET A 8 -4.95 7.69 3.34
CA MET A 8 -4.55 9.04 2.93
C MET A 8 -4.86 9.26 1.44
N PRO A 9 -5.94 9.99 1.07
CA PRO A 9 -6.38 10.09 -0.33
C PRO A 9 -5.36 10.80 -1.22
N MET A 10 -4.68 11.84 -0.71
CA MET A 10 -3.66 12.57 -1.47
C MET A 10 -2.45 11.71 -1.80
N LEU A 11 -2.05 10.82 -0.89
CA LEU A 11 -0.94 9.89 -1.12
C LEU A 11 -1.31 8.88 -2.22
N ARG A 12 -2.53 8.30 -2.16
CA ARG A 12 -3.03 7.41 -3.20
C ARG A 12 -3.08 8.09 -4.56
N MET A 13 -3.60 9.32 -4.62
CA MET A 13 -3.64 10.11 -5.86
C MET A 13 -2.24 10.33 -6.45
N ALA A 14 -1.25 10.66 -5.61
CA ALA A 14 0.14 10.81 -6.05
C ALA A 14 0.71 9.49 -6.63
N MET A 15 0.34 8.34 -6.06
CA MET A 15 0.72 7.04 -6.60
C MET A 15 0.03 6.75 -7.93
N TYR A 16 -1.28 7.01 -8.06
CA TYR A 16 -2.03 6.80 -9.31
C TYR A 16 -1.47 7.65 -10.47
N ALA A 17 -1.09 8.90 -10.18
CA ALA A 17 -0.44 9.78 -11.15
C ALA A 17 0.90 9.23 -11.66
N LYS A 18 1.59 8.39 -10.88
CA LYS A 18 2.80 7.66 -11.29
C LYS A 18 2.51 6.37 -12.08
N GLY A 19 1.24 6.08 -12.37
CA GLY A 19 0.85 4.97 -13.25
C GLY A 19 0.96 3.59 -12.61
N ILE A 20 0.83 3.49 -11.28
CA ILE A 20 0.92 2.19 -10.60
C ILE A 20 -0.11 1.18 -11.10
N GLN A 21 0.31 -0.08 -11.21
CA GLN A 21 -0.49 -1.20 -11.70
C GLN A 21 -0.65 -2.31 -10.67
N LEU A 22 0.40 -2.51 -9.87
CA LEU A 22 0.42 -3.40 -8.71
C LEU A 22 0.57 -2.53 -7.47
N TYR A 23 -0.38 -2.64 -6.56
CA TYR A 23 -0.46 -1.88 -5.34
C TYR A 23 -0.23 -2.82 -4.16
N CYS A 24 0.96 -2.77 -3.57
CA CYS A 24 1.27 -3.54 -2.37
C CYS A 24 0.82 -2.77 -1.12
N ALA A 25 -0.06 -3.39 -0.33
CA ALA A 25 -0.67 -2.83 0.88
C ALA A 25 -0.41 -3.74 2.10
N PRO A 26 0.85 -3.85 2.58
CA PRO A 26 1.14 -4.52 3.85
C PRO A 26 0.43 -3.79 5.00
N THR A 27 -0.12 -4.54 5.94
CA THR A 27 -0.89 -3.99 7.05
C THR A 27 -0.71 -4.79 8.34
N ALA A 28 -1.02 -4.14 9.46
CA ALA A 28 -1.26 -4.78 10.74
C ALA A 28 -2.73 -4.62 11.20
N ASP A 29 -3.61 -4.22 10.29
CA ASP A 29 -5.03 -3.99 10.56
C ASP A 29 -5.86 -5.18 10.07
N GLY A 30 -6.14 -6.11 10.98
CA GLY A 30 -6.97 -7.28 10.71
C GLY A 30 -8.47 -7.00 10.80
N ARG A 31 -8.94 -5.76 11.02
CA ARG A 31 -10.36 -5.43 11.27
C ARG A 31 -11.22 -5.59 10.01
N ASP A 32 -12.53 -5.72 10.20
CA ASP A 32 -13.49 -5.89 9.10
C ASP A 32 -13.54 -4.68 8.14
N SER A 33 -13.09 -3.51 8.60
CA SER A 33 -12.98 -2.30 7.77
C SER A 33 -11.87 -2.38 6.71
N TRP A 34 -10.89 -3.28 6.87
CA TRP A 34 -9.74 -3.34 5.98
C TRP A 34 -10.08 -3.88 4.58
N ILE A 35 -10.84 -4.98 4.50
CA ILE A 35 -11.19 -5.60 3.20
C ILE A 35 -12.00 -4.66 2.31
N PRO A 36 -13.05 -3.97 2.79
CA PRO A 36 -13.73 -2.93 2.01
C PRO A 36 -12.79 -1.83 1.52
N THR A 37 -11.81 -1.43 2.35
CA THR A 37 -10.84 -0.39 2.02
C THR A 37 -9.95 -0.79 0.83
N VAL A 38 -9.31 -1.96 0.89
CA VAL A 38 -8.42 -2.41 -0.20
C VAL A 38 -9.19 -2.73 -1.48
N ARG A 39 -10.46 -3.16 -1.38
CA ARG A 39 -11.34 -3.31 -2.54
C ARG A 39 -11.70 -1.97 -3.17
N HIS A 40 -12.00 -0.96 -2.36
CA HIS A 40 -12.23 0.40 -2.85
C HIS A 40 -11.00 0.96 -3.56
N ILE A 41 -9.80 0.80 -2.99
CA ILE A 41 -8.54 1.25 -3.59
C ILE A 41 -8.30 0.58 -4.95
N ALA A 42 -8.57 -0.73 -5.06
CA ALA A 42 -8.40 -1.45 -6.32
C ALA A 42 -9.30 -0.87 -7.43
N VAL A 43 -10.56 -0.56 -7.11
CA VAL A 43 -11.53 0.05 -8.03
C VAL A 43 -11.14 1.49 -8.38
N GLU A 44 -10.81 2.30 -7.38
CA GLU A 44 -10.48 3.72 -7.55
C GLU A 44 -9.21 3.90 -8.40
N GLY A 45 -8.14 3.14 -8.11
CA GLY A 45 -6.87 3.22 -8.83
C GLY A 45 -6.82 2.42 -10.13
N ARG A 46 -7.82 1.56 -10.38
CA ARG A 46 -7.82 0.54 -11.45
C ARG A 46 -6.51 -0.26 -11.47
N CYS A 47 -6.13 -0.79 -10.32
CA CYS A 47 -4.90 -1.56 -10.12
C CYS A 47 -5.17 -2.83 -9.34
N PHE A 48 -4.27 -3.83 -9.46
CA PHE A 48 -4.34 -5.00 -8.60
C PHE A 48 -3.80 -4.62 -7.21
N VAL A 49 -4.58 -4.91 -6.16
CA VAL A 49 -4.15 -4.67 -4.78
C VAL A 49 -3.75 -5.99 -4.14
N LEU A 50 -2.51 -6.05 -3.65
CA LEU A 50 -1.95 -7.18 -2.93
C LEU A 50 -1.80 -6.75 -1.46
N SER A 51 -2.70 -7.24 -0.60
CA SER A 51 -2.67 -6.93 0.82
C SER A 51 -2.23 -8.13 1.63
N CYS A 52 -1.27 -7.90 2.52
CA CYS A 52 -0.80 -8.90 3.47
C CYS A 52 -0.96 -8.40 4.91
N CYS A 53 -1.54 -9.24 5.76
CA CYS A 53 -1.73 -9.02 7.19
C CYS A 53 -1.22 -10.27 7.92
N GLN A 54 -0.45 -10.06 8.99
CA GLN A 54 0.11 -11.18 9.76
C GLN A 54 -0.98 -11.94 10.53
N PHE A 55 -0.82 -13.26 10.60
CA PHE A 55 -1.46 -14.09 11.60
C PHE A 55 -0.49 -14.24 12.77
N LEU A 56 -0.92 -13.90 13.99
CA LEU A 56 -0.07 -13.88 15.18
C LEU A 56 -0.86 -14.39 16.38
N THR A 57 -0.28 -15.30 17.13
CA THR A 57 -0.82 -15.84 18.38
C THR A 57 0.05 -15.45 19.57
N ARG A 58 -0.48 -15.63 20.79
CA ARG A 58 0.27 -15.42 22.04
C ARG A 58 1.52 -16.30 22.11
N ALA A 59 1.47 -17.49 21.53
CA ALA A 59 2.58 -18.45 21.55
C ALA A 59 3.79 -17.98 20.72
N ASP A 60 3.57 -17.07 19.77
CA ASP A 60 4.62 -16.49 18.92
C ASP A 60 5.36 -15.34 19.61
N CYS A 61 4.85 -14.85 20.75
CA CYS A 61 5.47 -13.79 21.54
C CYS A 61 6.30 -14.35 22.71
N PRO A 62 7.35 -13.64 23.15
CA PRO A 62 8.07 -13.98 24.37
C PRO A 62 7.13 -14.21 25.58
N PRO A 63 7.45 -15.12 26.52
CA PRO A 63 6.59 -15.42 27.66
C PRO A 63 6.32 -14.21 28.58
N ASP A 64 7.24 -13.25 28.62
CA ASP A 64 7.19 -12.02 29.41
C ASP A 64 6.66 -10.80 28.63
N TYR A 65 6.23 -11.00 27.38
CA TYR A 65 5.67 -9.92 26.58
C TYR A 65 4.35 -9.44 27.18
N ALA A 66 4.32 -8.20 27.67
CA ALA A 66 3.14 -7.58 28.25
C ALA A 66 2.09 -7.36 27.16
N LEU A 67 1.00 -8.11 27.23
CA LEU A 67 -0.15 -7.98 26.35
C LEU A 67 -1.34 -7.56 27.20
N ASP A 68 -1.76 -6.31 27.06
CA ASP A 68 -2.95 -5.76 27.72
C ASP A 68 -4.26 -6.19 27.01
N LEU A 69 -4.21 -7.24 26.19
CA LEU A 69 -5.31 -7.67 25.33
C LEU A 69 -5.77 -9.06 25.74
N GLU A 70 -7.03 -9.15 26.19
CA GLU A 70 -7.73 -10.44 26.21
C GLU A 70 -7.97 -10.87 24.76
N ALA A 71 -7.17 -11.83 24.30
CA ALA A 71 -7.28 -12.41 22.97
C ALA A 71 -8.06 -13.73 23.06
N PRO A 72 -9.26 -13.82 22.47
CA PRO A 72 -9.96 -15.10 22.33
C PRO A 72 -9.04 -16.12 21.67
N GLU A 73 -8.92 -17.30 22.28
CA GLU A 73 -8.07 -18.40 21.79
C GLU A 73 -6.57 -18.04 21.66
N GLY A 74 -6.14 -16.92 22.26
CA GLY A 74 -4.77 -16.42 22.15
C GLY A 74 -4.42 -15.81 20.80
N VAL A 75 -5.39 -15.53 19.91
CA VAL A 75 -5.15 -14.92 18.60
C VAL A 75 -5.00 -13.40 18.75
N LEU A 76 -3.78 -12.89 18.57
CA LEU A 76 -3.48 -11.45 18.65
C LEU A 76 -3.79 -10.75 17.33
N MET A 77 -3.51 -11.41 16.21
CA MET A 77 -3.82 -10.92 14.87
C MET A 77 -4.35 -12.05 14.02
N ARG A 78 -5.56 -11.86 13.48
CA ARG A 78 -6.28 -12.91 12.75
C ARG A 78 -5.92 -13.03 11.27
N GLY A 79 -4.99 -12.24 10.76
CA GLY A 79 -4.68 -12.17 9.32
C GLY A 79 -5.66 -11.26 8.56
N GLY A 80 -6.11 -11.70 7.38
CA GLY A 80 -6.93 -10.93 6.44
C GLY A 80 -6.24 -10.60 5.12
N SER A 81 -5.16 -11.31 4.79
CA SER A 81 -4.47 -11.15 3.50
C SER A 81 -5.40 -11.46 2.33
N CYS A 82 -5.28 -10.71 1.24
CA CYS A 82 -6.07 -10.90 0.02
C CYS A 82 -5.39 -10.31 -1.23
N ILE A 83 -5.84 -10.77 -2.39
CA ILE A 83 -5.50 -10.23 -3.70
C ILE A 83 -6.78 -9.75 -4.37
N VAL A 84 -6.80 -8.50 -4.83
CA VAL A 84 -7.99 -7.84 -5.41
C VAL A 84 -7.70 -7.38 -6.83
N SER A 85 -8.62 -7.66 -7.75
CA SER A 85 -8.60 -7.16 -9.14
C SER A 85 -8.94 -5.67 -9.25
N PRO A 86 -8.61 -5.00 -10.37
CA PRO A 86 -9.01 -3.62 -10.67
C PRO A 86 -10.53 -3.35 -10.66
N PHE A 87 -11.35 -4.40 -10.70
CA PHE A 87 -12.81 -4.33 -10.62
C PHE A 87 -13.34 -4.63 -9.21
N GLY A 88 -12.45 -4.82 -8.22
CA GLY A 88 -12.81 -5.04 -6.83
C GLY A 88 -13.21 -6.49 -6.50
N ALA A 89 -13.03 -7.43 -7.43
CA ALA A 89 -13.20 -8.86 -7.16
C ALA A 89 -12.00 -9.40 -6.37
N LEU A 90 -12.28 -10.22 -5.35
CA LEU A 90 -11.26 -10.95 -4.60
C LEU A 90 -10.80 -12.15 -5.43
N LEU A 91 -9.55 -12.12 -5.87
CA LEU A 91 -8.93 -13.21 -6.63
C LEU A 91 -8.37 -14.29 -5.69
N ALA A 92 -7.94 -13.90 -4.49
CA ALA A 92 -7.56 -14.81 -3.41
C ALA A 92 -7.85 -14.15 -2.04
N GLY A 93 -8.22 -14.95 -1.05
CA GLY A 93 -8.62 -14.47 0.28
C GLY A 93 -10.01 -13.82 0.31
N PRO A 94 -10.36 -13.08 1.38
CA PRO A 94 -9.54 -12.83 2.56
C PRO A 94 -9.29 -14.11 3.37
N HIS A 95 -8.03 -14.34 3.76
CA HIS A 95 -7.65 -15.50 4.56
C HIS A 95 -7.47 -15.12 6.03
N TYR A 96 -8.16 -15.83 6.92
CA TYR A 96 -8.14 -15.59 8.36
C TYR A 96 -7.80 -16.86 9.14
N GLY A 97 -7.30 -16.70 10.37
CA GLY A 97 -7.21 -17.76 11.36
C GLY A 97 -6.03 -18.73 11.19
N SER A 98 -5.14 -18.49 10.23
CA SER A 98 -3.88 -19.24 10.06
C SER A 98 -2.92 -18.53 9.12
N GLU A 99 -1.67 -18.97 9.11
CA GLU A 99 -0.69 -18.61 8.07
C GLU A 99 -1.10 -19.19 6.71
N ALA A 100 -0.86 -18.45 5.64
CA ALA A 100 -1.12 -18.91 4.28
C ALA A 100 -0.26 -18.19 3.24
N THR A 101 -0.02 -18.88 2.13
CA THR A 101 0.49 -18.30 0.89
C THR A 101 -0.68 -18.13 -0.07
N LEU A 102 -0.96 -16.89 -0.49
CA LEU A 102 -2.01 -16.60 -1.47
C LEU A 102 -1.38 -16.42 -2.86
N LEU A 103 -1.97 -17.07 -3.86
CA LEU A 103 -1.55 -16.98 -5.26
C LEU A 103 -2.75 -16.64 -6.14
N ALA A 104 -2.52 -15.85 -7.19
CA ALA A 104 -3.51 -15.54 -8.23
C ALA A 104 -2.78 -15.16 -9.54
N ASP A 105 -3.37 -15.53 -10.67
CA ASP A 105 -2.93 -15.05 -11.99
C ASP A 105 -3.53 -13.67 -12.27
N LEU A 106 -2.71 -12.73 -12.73
CA LEU A 106 -3.11 -11.34 -12.94
C LEU A 106 -3.12 -11.00 -14.44
N ASP A 107 -4.31 -10.78 -15.00
CA ASP A 107 -4.45 -10.25 -16.34
C ASP A 107 -4.27 -8.72 -16.34
N LEU A 108 -3.06 -8.27 -16.64
CA LEU A 108 -2.73 -6.84 -16.68
C LEU A 108 -3.54 -6.05 -17.73
N GLY A 109 -4.17 -6.73 -18.70
CA GLY A 109 -5.09 -6.11 -19.65
C GLY A 109 -6.37 -5.58 -19.00
N GLU A 110 -6.75 -6.07 -17.81
CA GLU A 110 -7.88 -5.54 -17.05
C GLU A 110 -7.67 -4.09 -16.61
N ILE A 111 -6.43 -3.66 -16.41
CA ILE A 111 -6.10 -2.29 -16.00
C ILE A 111 -6.48 -1.32 -17.11
N ALA A 112 -6.07 -1.59 -18.35
CA ALA A 112 -6.41 -0.74 -19.49
C ALA A 112 -7.92 -0.69 -19.73
N ARG A 113 -8.60 -1.84 -19.63
CA ARG A 113 -10.07 -1.92 -19.71
C ARG A 113 -10.76 -1.14 -18.58
N GLY A 114 -10.26 -1.24 -17.36
CA GLY A 114 -10.80 -0.51 -16.21
C GLY A 114 -10.57 0.99 -16.29
N LYS A 115 -9.39 1.42 -16.76
CA LYS A 115 -9.07 2.83 -16.99
C LYS A 115 -9.83 3.45 -18.15
N TYR A 116 -10.35 2.67 -19.09
CA TYR A 116 -11.27 3.17 -20.11
C TYR A 116 -12.59 3.67 -19.49
N ASP A 117 -13.08 2.99 -18.45
CA ASP A 117 -14.30 3.36 -17.72
C ASP A 117 -14.03 4.46 -16.67
N LEU A 118 -12.95 4.35 -15.89
CA LEU A 118 -12.58 5.31 -14.84
C LEU A 118 -11.05 5.45 -14.73
N ASP A 119 -10.54 6.66 -15.02
CA ASP A 119 -9.16 7.04 -14.70
C ASP A 119 -9.13 8.32 -13.86
N VAL A 120 -8.99 8.14 -12.55
CA VAL A 120 -9.01 9.24 -11.55
C VAL A 120 -7.85 10.20 -11.68
N ALA A 121 -6.72 9.78 -12.26
CA ALA A 121 -5.56 10.63 -12.55
C ALA A 121 -5.51 11.10 -14.02
N GLY A 122 -6.40 10.56 -14.85
CA GLY A 122 -6.56 10.92 -16.26
C GLY A 122 -7.85 11.68 -16.51
N HIS A 123 -8.74 11.10 -17.32
CA HIS A 123 -9.89 11.81 -17.88
C HIS A 123 -10.99 12.16 -16.86
N TYR A 124 -10.96 11.63 -15.63
CA TYR A 124 -11.85 12.05 -14.53
C TYR A 124 -11.22 13.09 -13.57
N ALA A 125 -9.94 13.45 -13.71
CA ALA A 125 -9.18 14.17 -12.69
C ALA A 125 -9.57 15.66 -12.46
N ARG A 126 -10.35 16.29 -13.35
CA ARG A 126 -10.76 17.71 -13.29
C ARG A 126 -9.65 18.69 -12.88
N PRO A 127 -8.53 18.76 -13.64
CA PRO A 127 -7.40 19.65 -13.33
C PRO A 127 -7.73 21.14 -13.40
N ASP A 128 -8.86 21.50 -14.02
CA ASP A 128 -9.44 22.84 -14.03
C ASP A 128 -9.98 23.27 -12.66
N VAL A 129 -10.33 22.32 -11.79
CA VAL A 129 -10.86 22.59 -10.43
C VAL A 129 -9.85 22.22 -9.36
N PHE A 130 -9.25 21.02 -9.46
CA PHE A 130 -8.38 20.47 -8.43
C PHE A 130 -6.98 20.23 -8.96
N ARG A 131 -5.97 20.65 -8.20
CA ARG A 131 -4.57 20.34 -8.48
C ARG A 131 -3.88 19.91 -7.19
N LEU A 132 -3.18 18.78 -7.25
CA LEU A 132 -2.33 18.28 -6.17
C LEU A 132 -0.87 18.60 -6.52
N LEU A 133 -0.18 19.30 -5.61
CA LEU A 133 1.26 19.57 -5.72
C LEU A 133 1.99 18.68 -4.70
N VAL A 134 2.95 17.88 -5.17
CA VAL A 134 3.70 16.95 -4.34
C VAL A 134 5.15 17.42 -4.23
N ASN A 135 5.66 17.55 -3.00
CA ASN A 135 7.07 17.82 -2.77
C ASN A 135 7.86 16.51 -2.72
N GLU A 136 8.68 16.25 -3.73
CA GLU A 136 9.55 15.06 -3.82
C GLU A 136 11.03 15.38 -3.52
N LYS A 137 11.34 16.57 -3.00
CA LYS A 137 12.70 16.91 -2.59
C LYS A 137 13.13 16.05 -1.40
N ALA A 138 14.37 15.57 -1.44
CA ALA A 138 14.97 14.91 -0.29
C ALA A 138 15.06 15.87 0.90
N THR A 139 14.56 15.44 2.06
CA THR A 139 14.68 16.15 3.34
C THR A 139 15.63 15.36 4.24
N PRO A 140 16.87 15.82 4.44
CA PRO A 140 17.82 15.13 5.30
C PRO A 140 17.34 15.16 6.75
N ALA A 141 17.56 14.06 7.49
CA ALA A 141 17.23 13.98 8.92
C ALA A 141 18.12 14.90 9.79
N VAL A 142 19.32 15.22 9.29
CA VAL A 142 20.29 16.10 9.96
C VAL A 142 20.95 16.98 8.90
N GLU A 143 20.86 18.29 9.08
CA GLU A 143 21.68 19.27 8.36
C GLU A 143 22.75 19.80 9.30
N THR A 144 24.01 19.83 8.86
CA THR A 144 25.11 20.40 9.63
C THR A 144 25.68 21.61 8.92
N ASN A 145 26.08 22.63 9.69
CA ASN A 145 26.73 23.84 9.16
C ASN A 145 28.23 23.63 8.86
N ALA A 146 28.68 22.38 8.72
CA ALA A 146 30.07 22.09 8.42
C ALA A 146 30.35 22.38 6.93
N PRO A 147 31.47 23.03 6.58
CA PRO A 147 31.87 23.15 5.19
C PRO A 147 32.01 21.75 4.57
N PRO A 148 31.59 21.54 3.31
CA PRO A 148 31.63 20.22 2.69
C PRO A 148 33.06 19.69 2.67
N VAL A 149 33.30 18.59 3.40
CA VAL A 149 34.58 17.90 3.37
C VAL A 149 34.65 17.12 2.06
N GLY A 150 35.42 17.65 1.10
CA GLY A 150 35.89 16.92 -0.07
C GLY A 150 34.79 16.35 -0.96
N ALA A 151 34.06 17.21 -1.67
CA ALA A 151 33.42 16.77 -2.91
C ALA A 151 34.55 16.46 -3.92
N ALA A 152 34.95 15.19 -4.04
CA ALA A 152 35.74 14.76 -5.18
C ALA A 152 34.92 15.09 -6.45
N PRO A 153 35.52 15.72 -7.47
CA PRO A 153 34.82 16.00 -8.71
C PRO A 153 34.32 14.68 -9.31
N ASP A 154 33.05 14.63 -9.69
CA ASP A 154 32.45 13.48 -10.37
C ASP A 154 33.23 13.19 -11.67
N PRO A 155 33.97 12.06 -11.76
CA PRO A 155 34.77 11.75 -12.94
C PRO A 155 33.91 11.39 -14.17
N PHE A 156 32.58 11.31 -14.03
CA PHE A 156 31.63 10.98 -15.09
C PHE A 156 30.67 12.12 -15.45
N ALA A 157 30.88 13.34 -14.92
CA ALA A 157 30.17 14.52 -15.40
C ALA A 157 30.53 14.77 -16.88
N ARG A 158 29.63 14.36 -17.79
CA ARG A 158 29.81 14.48 -19.25
C ARG A 158 30.04 15.94 -19.65
N ARG A 159 31.07 16.17 -20.46
CA ARG A 159 31.30 17.42 -21.20
C ARG A 159 30.31 17.58 -22.34
#